data_AF-A0A946SV63-F1
#
_entry.id   AF-A0A946SV63-F1
#
_cell.length_a   1.000
_cell.length_b   1.000
_cell.length_c   1.000
_cell.angle_alpha   90.00
_cell.angle_beta   90.00
_cell.angle_gamma   90.00
#
_symmetry.space_group_name_H-M   'P 1'
#
loop_
_entity.id
_entity.type
_entity.pdbx_description
1 polymer ?
#
loop_
_entity_poly.entity_id
_entity_poly.type
_entity_poly.pdbx_seq_one_letter_code
_entity_poly.pdbx_strand_id
1 'polypeptide(L)'
;MVTSDKIASDLAWLTQRLGYGLTPDEQSQLEGIRPATLLARWVDPESHGLVIPPDPFEGLSEPIPLSLKDEELANQRQMISEQYLEAWLNELLTTADPLLEWMTFFWHDHFAVTKTAVGDPLTMANHISLLRQHARGNFGDLLRAVTVDPAMLIFLDGSLSVGEQPNENFGRELMEVYSIGVEHYTEADVAAVASALTGWEIPEGDTGAAVFSAWRHDDTPRTLLGVSGVHDVETSLDVILGHPALPGFIAGKLAKAILGNDFDVNQVPEFAEVFARHDLEISPLITVIAQAGLDKTNRSSLVRHPVSWLINALKTTGAQLSFDDQSHFLRTSNMLPGQPPHVGGFPAPKDYLSASCTA
;
A
#
# COMPACT_ATOMS: atom_id res chain seq x y z
N MET A 1 -22.95 -11.60 28.79
CA MET A 1 -21.52 -11.92 29.04
C MET A 1 -20.98 -12.56 27.78
N VAL A 2 -19.93 -12.00 27.18
CA VAL A 2 -19.23 -12.63 26.07
C VAL A 2 -18.49 -13.86 26.62
N THR A 3 -18.62 -15.02 25.98
CA THR A 3 -17.94 -16.25 26.42
C THR A 3 -16.45 -16.18 26.10
N SER A 4 -15.62 -16.91 26.86
CA SER A 4 -14.17 -17.02 26.60
C SER A 4 -13.88 -17.47 25.16
N ASP A 5 -14.67 -18.41 24.65
CA ASP A 5 -14.54 -18.93 23.29
C ASP A 5 -14.79 -17.87 22.21
N LYS A 6 -15.76 -16.97 22.43
CA LYS A 6 -16.02 -15.86 21.49
C LYS A 6 -14.85 -14.88 21.48
N ILE A 7 -14.28 -14.53 22.64
CA ILE A 7 -13.13 -13.63 22.71
C ILE A 7 -11.94 -14.22 21.94
N ALA A 8 -11.63 -15.51 22.14
CA ALA A 8 -10.56 -16.18 21.41
C ALA A 8 -10.81 -16.21 19.89
N SER A 9 -12.04 -16.52 19.47
CA SER A 9 -12.42 -16.50 18.05
C SER A 9 -12.34 -15.10 17.43
N ASP A 10 -12.74 -14.07 18.16
CA ASP A 10 -12.67 -12.67 17.74
C ASP A 10 -11.22 -12.18 17.60
N LEU A 11 -10.36 -12.51 18.56
CA LEU A 11 -8.93 -12.19 18.48
C LEU A 11 -8.28 -12.89 17.29
N ALA A 12 -8.53 -14.18 17.11
CA ALA A 12 -8.01 -14.94 15.97
C ALA A 12 -8.51 -14.37 14.64
N TRP A 13 -9.76 -13.92 14.56
CA TRP A 13 -10.26 -13.25 13.37
C TRP A 13 -9.51 -11.92 13.15
N LEU A 14 -9.43 -11.07 14.16
CA LEU A 14 -8.83 -9.74 14.05
C LEU A 14 -7.37 -9.81 13.61
N THR A 15 -6.56 -10.69 14.21
CA THR A 15 -5.13 -10.82 13.92
C THR A 15 -4.84 -11.44 12.55
N GLN A 16 -5.82 -12.17 12.00
CA GLN A 16 -5.75 -12.69 10.65
C GLN A 16 -6.20 -11.69 9.58
N ARG A 17 -7.01 -10.69 9.94
CA ARG A 17 -7.51 -9.65 9.02
C ARG A 17 -6.67 -8.38 9.01
N LEU A 18 -6.06 -8.05 10.13
CA LEU A 18 -5.25 -6.84 10.34
C LEU A 18 -3.80 -7.21 10.68
N GLY A 19 -3.28 -8.20 9.97
CA GLY A 19 -2.00 -8.84 10.23
C GLY A 19 -1.88 -10.18 9.51
N TYR A 20 -0.84 -10.94 9.87
CA TYR A 20 -0.54 -12.24 9.27
C TYR A 20 -0.82 -13.42 10.22
N GLY A 21 -1.66 -13.19 11.24
CA GLY A 21 -1.91 -14.14 12.32
C GLY A 21 -0.82 -14.12 13.39
N LEU A 22 -0.82 -15.15 14.23
CA LEU A 22 -0.05 -15.19 15.46
C LEU A 22 0.85 -16.43 15.53
N THR A 23 1.98 -16.29 16.21
CA THR A 23 2.72 -17.42 16.75
C THR A 23 2.01 -17.99 17.99
N PRO A 24 2.32 -19.23 18.42
CA PRO A 24 1.79 -19.78 19.67
C PRO A 24 2.09 -18.90 20.90
N ASP A 25 3.25 -18.25 20.94
CA ASP A 25 3.65 -17.37 22.04
C ASP A 25 2.87 -16.05 22.01
N GLU A 26 2.73 -15.42 20.84
CA GLU A 26 1.90 -14.22 20.68
C GLU A 26 0.43 -14.51 21.03
N GLN A 27 -0.09 -15.68 20.64
CA GLN A 27 -1.45 -16.10 21.00
C GLN A 27 -1.61 -16.19 22.53
N SER A 28 -0.63 -16.77 23.22
CA SER A 28 -0.63 -16.88 24.68
C SER A 28 -0.57 -15.50 25.35
N GLN A 29 0.18 -14.55 24.79
CA GLN A 29 0.28 -13.17 25.31
C GLN A 29 -1.02 -12.37 25.14
N LEU A 30 -1.87 -12.73 24.18
CA LEU A 30 -3.16 -12.08 23.96
C LEU A 30 -4.30 -12.69 24.80
N GLU A 31 -4.04 -13.74 25.59
CA GLU A 31 -5.05 -14.33 26.47
C GLU A 31 -5.64 -13.29 27.44
N GLY A 32 -6.96 -13.20 27.48
CA GLY A 32 -7.69 -12.25 28.33
C GLY A 32 -7.73 -10.80 27.79
N ILE A 33 -7.03 -10.47 26.71
CA ILE A 33 -7.14 -9.17 26.04
C ILE A 33 -8.45 -9.13 25.25
N ARG A 34 -9.19 -8.02 25.34
CA ARG A 34 -10.42 -7.86 24.54
C ARG A 34 -10.06 -7.44 23.11
N PRO A 35 -10.78 -7.93 22.07
CA PRO A 35 -10.54 -7.54 20.68
C PRO A 35 -10.57 -6.02 20.46
N ALA A 36 -11.51 -5.32 21.10
CA ALA A 36 -11.60 -3.86 21.01
C ALA A 36 -10.37 -3.15 21.61
N THR A 37 -9.78 -3.71 22.67
CA THR A 37 -8.54 -3.17 23.26
C THR A 37 -7.34 -3.37 22.35
N LEU A 38 -7.25 -4.54 21.70
CA LEU A 38 -6.21 -4.82 20.72
C LEU A 38 -6.34 -3.91 19.49
N LEU A 39 -7.56 -3.77 18.94
CA LEU A 39 -7.85 -2.89 17.82
C LEU A 39 -7.48 -1.44 18.14
N ALA A 40 -7.91 -0.91 19.29
CA ALA A 40 -7.57 0.45 19.73
C ALA A 40 -6.06 0.67 19.81
N ARG A 41 -5.32 -0.31 20.35
CA ARG A 41 -3.86 -0.27 20.41
C ARG A 41 -3.19 -0.26 19.04
N TRP A 42 -3.76 -0.93 18.04
CA TRP A 42 -3.16 -0.97 16.71
C TRP A 42 -3.46 0.28 15.87
N VAL A 43 -4.69 0.81 15.95
CA VAL A 43 -5.08 2.00 15.17
C VAL A 43 -4.54 3.30 15.77
N ASP A 44 -4.23 3.31 17.06
CA ASP A 44 -3.67 4.45 17.80
C ASP A 44 -2.54 3.97 18.74
N PRO A 45 -1.38 3.59 18.17
CA PRO A 45 -0.29 2.95 18.91
C PRO A 45 0.32 3.87 19.97
N GLU A 46 0.51 5.15 19.66
CA GLU A 46 1.17 6.11 20.54
C GLU A 46 0.36 6.34 21.82
N SER A 47 -0.96 6.53 21.70
CA SER A 47 -1.85 6.71 22.85
C SER A 47 -2.01 5.45 23.70
N HIS A 48 -1.63 4.28 23.16
CA HIS A 48 -1.73 2.98 23.81
C HIS A 48 -0.37 2.32 24.12
N GLY A 49 0.72 3.10 24.06
CA GLY A 49 2.06 2.66 24.44
C GLY A 49 2.64 1.54 23.57
N LEU A 50 2.15 1.37 22.34
CA LEU A 50 2.82 0.54 21.35
C LEU A 50 3.95 1.36 20.73
N VAL A 51 5.18 0.88 20.87
CA VAL A 51 6.34 1.48 20.21
C VAL A 51 6.30 1.06 18.74
N ILE A 52 6.27 2.04 17.84
CA ILE A 52 6.35 1.81 16.41
C ILE A 52 7.75 1.26 16.09
N PRO A 53 7.88 0.07 15.47
CA PRO A 53 9.18 -0.46 15.07
C PRO A 53 9.90 0.48 14.09
N PRO A 54 11.23 0.59 14.15
CA PRO A 54 12.00 1.37 13.20
C PRO A 54 11.75 0.88 11.77
N ASP A 55 12.15 1.69 10.78
CA ASP A 55 12.07 1.27 9.40
C ASP A 55 13.00 0.07 9.16
N PRO A 56 12.51 -1.05 8.59
CA PRO A 56 13.33 -2.25 8.40
C PRO A 56 14.47 -2.05 7.41
N PHE A 57 14.46 -0.98 6.60
CA PHE A 57 15.49 -0.68 5.60
C PHE A 57 16.57 0.26 6.12
N GLU A 58 16.37 0.87 7.29
CA GLU A 58 17.29 1.86 7.85
C GLU A 58 18.70 1.28 8.02
N GLY A 59 19.67 1.87 7.32
CA GLY A 59 21.09 1.52 7.44
C GLY A 59 21.51 0.20 6.80
N LEU A 60 20.66 -0.44 5.98
CA LEU A 60 21.00 -1.74 5.38
C LEU A 60 22.03 -1.67 4.26
N SER A 61 22.04 -0.61 3.45
CA SER A 61 22.98 -0.51 2.33
C SER A 61 23.73 0.82 2.32
N GLU A 62 25.03 0.76 2.04
CA GLU A 62 25.80 1.95 1.70
C GLU A 62 25.43 2.46 0.28
N PRO A 63 25.60 3.76 0.01
CA PRO A 63 25.41 4.30 -1.33
C PRO A 63 26.29 3.56 -2.35
N ILE A 64 25.70 3.18 -3.48
CA ILE A 64 26.43 2.49 -4.55
C ILE A 64 27.45 3.48 -5.18
N PRO A 65 28.74 3.13 -5.29
CA PRO A 65 29.74 4.02 -5.88
C PRO A 65 29.43 4.34 -7.35
N LEU A 66 29.41 5.63 -7.70
CA LEU A 66 29.18 6.11 -9.07
C LEU A 66 30.24 5.64 -10.09
N SER A 67 31.37 5.08 -9.62
CA SER A 67 32.47 4.61 -10.46
C SER A 67 32.32 3.16 -10.94
N LEU A 68 31.31 2.41 -10.47
CA LEU A 68 31.11 1.03 -10.87
C LEU A 68 30.73 0.94 -12.36
N LYS A 69 31.20 -0.14 -13.02
CA LYS A 69 30.82 -0.46 -14.40
C LYS A 69 29.52 -1.26 -14.43
N ASP A 70 28.87 -1.29 -15.60
CA ASP A 70 27.51 -1.84 -15.77
C ASP A 70 27.25 -3.21 -15.11
N GLU A 71 28.13 -4.21 -15.31
CA GLU A 71 27.95 -5.55 -14.73
C GLU A 71 28.13 -5.55 -13.20
N GLU A 72 29.14 -4.85 -12.69
CA GLU A 72 29.38 -4.73 -11.25
C GLU A 72 28.25 -3.96 -10.56
N LEU A 73 27.76 -2.90 -11.21
CA LEU A 73 26.62 -2.10 -10.76
C LEU A 73 25.34 -2.94 -10.71
N ALA A 74 25.07 -3.73 -11.76
CA ALA A 74 23.89 -4.61 -11.79
C ALA A 74 23.94 -5.66 -10.68
N ASN A 75 25.09 -6.30 -10.46
CA ASN A 75 25.28 -7.29 -9.39
C ASN A 75 25.11 -6.67 -8.00
N GLN A 76 25.67 -5.47 -7.77
CA GLN A 76 25.50 -4.72 -6.52
C GLN A 76 24.03 -4.36 -6.27
N ARG A 77 23.32 -3.84 -7.28
CA ARG A 77 21.89 -3.52 -7.18
C ARG A 77 21.04 -4.73 -6.86
N GLN A 78 21.33 -5.88 -7.49
CA GLN A 78 20.63 -7.13 -7.20
C GLN A 78 20.83 -7.57 -5.75
N MET A 79 22.08 -7.56 -5.27
CA MET A 79 22.39 -7.92 -3.88
C MET A 79 21.68 -7.01 -2.86
N ILE A 80 21.68 -5.69 -3.10
CA ILE A 80 20.98 -4.73 -2.23
C ILE A 80 19.46 -4.94 -2.29
N SER A 81 18.90 -5.22 -3.48
CA SER A 81 17.46 -5.54 -3.62
C SER A 81 17.08 -6.79 -2.82
N GLU A 82 17.95 -7.80 -2.77
CA GLU A 82 17.71 -9.01 -1.98
C GLU A 82 17.79 -8.74 -0.48
N GLN A 83 18.73 -7.93 -0.01
CA GLN A 83 18.82 -7.50 1.39
C GLN A 83 17.56 -6.77 1.85
N TYR A 84 17.05 -5.83 1.05
CA TYR A 84 15.79 -5.13 1.36
C TYR A 84 14.60 -6.09 1.39
N LEU A 85 14.51 -7.01 0.42
CA LEU A 85 13.42 -8.00 0.42
C LEU A 85 13.49 -8.91 1.64
N GLU A 86 14.67 -9.39 2.01
CA GLU A 86 14.88 -10.22 3.20
C GLU A 86 14.49 -9.48 4.47
N ALA A 87 14.93 -8.23 4.63
CA ALA A 87 14.58 -7.40 5.76
C ALA A 87 13.06 -7.19 5.86
N TRP A 88 12.39 -6.92 4.75
CA TRP A 88 10.94 -6.74 4.77
C TRP A 88 10.21 -8.03 5.14
N LEU A 89 10.58 -9.17 4.55
CA LEU A 89 9.98 -10.46 4.90
C LEU A 89 10.17 -10.82 6.38
N ASN A 90 11.34 -10.51 6.94
CA ASN A 90 11.61 -10.68 8.36
C ASN A 90 10.74 -9.75 9.22
N GLU A 91 10.53 -8.49 8.81
CA GLU A 91 9.64 -7.55 9.49
C GLU A 91 8.18 -8.06 9.45
N LEU A 92 7.67 -8.49 8.28
CA LEU A 92 6.31 -9.08 8.17
C LEU A 92 6.10 -10.27 9.13
N LEU A 93 7.17 -11.04 9.40
CA LEU A 93 7.14 -12.22 10.25
C LEU A 93 7.23 -11.89 11.75
N THR A 94 8.06 -10.91 12.11
CA THR A 94 8.53 -10.70 13.49
C THR A 94 8.12 -9.37 14.12
N THR A 95 7.50 -8.48 13.36
CA THR A 95 7.11 -7.13 13.83
C THR A 95 6.27 -7.15 15.09
N ALA A 96 6.47 -6.14 15.95
CA ALA A 96 5.61 -5.88 17.09
C ALA A 96 4.33 -5.12 16.72
N ASP A 97 4.23 -4.58 15.50
CA ASP A 97 3.09 -3.81 15.00
C ASP A 97 2.53 -4.42 13.69
N PRO A 98 1.81 -5.55 13.78
CA PRO A 98 1.34 -6.28 12.60
C PRO A 98 0.33 -5.51 11.74
N LEU A 99 -0.40 -4.55 12.32
CA LEU A 99 -1.30 -3.70 11.53
C LEU A 99 -0.50 -2.77 10.62
N LEU A 100 0.58 -2.17 11.11
CA LEU A 100 1.44 -1.29 10.31
C LEU A 100 1.92 -2.02 9.05
N GLU A 101 2.50 -3.20 9.22
CA GLU A 101 3.05 -3.95 8.08
C GLU A 101 1.97 -4.49 7.14
N TRP A 102 0.81 -4.89 7.67
CA TRP A 102 -0.33 -5.28 6.85
C TRP A 102 -0.85 -4.11 6.00
N MET A 103 -0.93 -2.91 6.58
CA MET A 103 -1.32 -1.69 5.87
C MET A 103 -0.26 -1.27 4.85
N THR A 104 1.04 -1.32 5.19
CA THR A 104 2.14 -1.05 4.25
C THR A 104 2.03 -1.95 3.03
N PHE A 105 1.79 -3.25 3.23
CA PHE A 105 1.64 -4.18 2.11
C PHE A 105 0.37 -3.91 1.29
N PHE A 106 -0.76 -3.58 1.95
CA PHE A 106 -1.98 -3.18 1.27
C PHE A 106 -1.75 -1.94 0.39
N TRP A 107 -1.03 -0.94 0.88
CA TRP A 107 -0.70 0.25 0.11
C TRP A 107 0.32 -0.01 -0.98
N HIS A 108 1.27 -0.92 -0.79
CA HIS A 108 2.19 -1.35 -1.84
C HIS A 108 1.46 -2.06 -2.99
N ASP A 109 0.39 -2.79 -2.67
CA ASP A 109 -0.48 -3.38 -3.68
C ASP A 109 -1.36 -2.33 -4.38
N HIS A 110 -1.85 -1.34 -3.63
CA HIS A 110 -2.70 -0.27 -4.15
C HIS A 110 -1.94 0.73 -5.03
N PHE A 111 -0.77 1.20 -4.58
CA PHE A 111 0.13 2.12 -5.27
C PHE A 111 1.28 1.34 -5.90
N ALA A 112 0.93 0.39 -6.76
CA ALA A 112 1.86 -0.58 -7.28
C ALA A 112 3.00 0.09 -8.06
N VAL A 113 4.23 -0.20 -7.66
CA VAL A 113 5.45 0.07 -8.44
C VAL A 113 6.31 -1.19 -8.48
N THR A 114 6.95 -1.47 -9.62
CA THR A 114 7.77 -2.67 -9.77
C THR A 114 9.25 -2.34 -9.77
N LYS A 115 10.02 -3.05 -8.94
CA LYS A 115 11.48 -2.87 -8.85
C LYS A 115 12.19 -3.05 -10.19
N THR A 116 11.61 -3.81 -11.12
CA THR A 116 12.15 -4.00 -12.47
C THR A 116 12.12 -2.72 -13.29
N ALA A 117 11.09 -1.88 -13.13
CA ALA A 117 10.99 -0.60 -13.81
C ALA A 117 11.79 0.48 -13.07
N VAL A 118 11.72 0.49 -11.74
CA VAL A 118 12.45 1.47 -10.90
C VAL A 118 13.96 1.28 -11.03
N GLY A 119 14.44 0.03 -11.05
CA GLY A 119 15.84 -0.35 -11.28
C GLY A 119 16.81 -0.03 -10.14
N ASP A 120 16.56 1.04 -9.37
CA ASP A 120 17.36 1.40 -8.20
C ASP A 120 16.72 0.86 -6.90
N PRO A 121 17.45 0.04 -6.12
CA PRO A 121 16.88 -0.60 -4.94
C PRO A 121 16.66 0.36 -3.78
N LEU A 122 17.43 1.45 -3.66
CA LEU A 122 17.22 2.45 -2.60
C LEU A 122 15.97 3.28 -2.90
N THR A 123 15.76 3.68 -4.16
CA THR A 123 14.50 4.32 -4.57
C THR A 123 13.29 3.42 -4.26
N MET A 124 13.40 2.11 -4.49
CA MET A 124 12.34 1.17 -4.15
C MET A 124 12.13 1.05 -2.63
N ALA A 125 13.19 0.98 -1.83
CA ALA A 125 13.09 0.94 -0.37
C ALA A 125 12.42 2.22 0.18
N ASN A 126 12.86 3.40 -0.30
CA ASN A 126 12.27 4.69 0.06
C ASN A 126 10.76 4.75 -0.24
N HIS A 127 10.32 4.20 -1.37
CA HIS A 127 8.90 4.10 -1.69
C HIS A 127 8.13 3.27 -0.65
N ILE A 128 8.64 2.08 -0.28
CA ILE A 128 7.99 1.26 0.76
C ILE A 128 8.01 1.97 2.12
N SER A 129 9.11 2.65 2.47
CA SER A 129 9.21 3.48 3.67
C SER A 129 8.18 4.60 3.71
N LEU A 130 7.95 5.28 2.58
CA LEU A 130 6.93 6.31 2.43
C LEU A 130 5.53 5.73 2.67
N LEU A 131 5.22 4.59 2.03
CA LEU A 131 3.95 3.90 2.25
C LEU A 131 3.77 3.50 3.73
N ARG A 132 4.83 3.01 4.37
CA ARG A 132 4.85 2.62 5.78
C ARG A 132 4.62 3.81 6.70
N GLN A 133 5.28 4.94 6.43
CA GLN A 133 5.13 6.18 7.19
C GLN A 133 3.68 6.68 7.19
N HIS A 134 3.00 6.58 6.04
CA HIS A 134 1.63 7.06 5.86
C HIS A 134 0.56 5.98 6.11
N ALA A 135 0.95 4.75 6.42
CA ALA A 135 0.08 3.56 6.36
C ALA A 135 -1.22 3.67 7.18
N ARG A 136 -1.19 4.40 8.31
CA ARG A 136 -2.34 4.61 9.22
C ARG A 136 -2.82 6.06 9.29
N GLY A 137 -2.17 6.98 8.58
CA GLY A 137 -2.45 8.41 8.67
C GLY A 137 -3.62 8.86 7.82
N ASN A 138 -3.47 10.03 7.19
CA ASN A 138 -4.45 10.59 6.28
C ASN A 138 -4.23 10.07 4.85
N PHE A 139 -5.30 9.63 4.17
CA PHE A 139 -5.19 9.18 2.78
C PHE A 139 -4.85 10.31 1.81
N GLY A 140 -5.30 11.54 2.08
CA GLY A 140 -4.93 12.70 1.26
C GLY A 140 -3.43 12.98 1.32
N ASP A 141 -2.83 12.89 2.50
CA ASP A 141 -1.37 13.03 2.66
C ASP A 141 -0.62 11.89 1.97
N LEU A 142 -1.11 10.66 2.10
CA LEU A 142 -0.55 9.50 1.39
C LEU A 142 -0.58 9.70 -0.12
N LEU A 143 -1.73 10.13 -0.68
CA LEU A 143 -1.89 10.34 -2.11
C LEU A 143 -0.95 11.45 -2.62
N ARG A 144 -0.83 12.56 -1.88
CA ARG A 144 0.14 13.64 -2.19
C ARG A 144 1.57 13.12 -2.20
N ALA A 145 1.97 12.42 -1.14
CA ALA A 145 3.31 11.89 -1.00
C ALA A 145 3.67 10.92 -2.15
N VAL A 146 2.76 9.99 -2.49
CA VAL A 146 2.99 9.01 -3.57
C VAL A 146 2.99 9.67 -4.95
N THR A 147 2.20 10.72 -5.19
CA THR A 147 2.08 11.33 -6.53
C THR A 147 3.41 11.91 -7.04
N VAL A 148 4.27 12.35 -6.12
CA VAL A 148 5.59 12.93 -6.44
C VAL A 148 6.75 12.04 -5.97
N ASP A 149 6.45 10.82 -5.53
CA ASP A 149 7.45 9.84 -5.14
C ASP A 149 8.31 9.41 -6.35
N PRO A 150 9.65 9.36 -6.23
CA PRO A 150 10.52 8.98 -7.34
C PRO A 150 10.22 7.61 -7.95
N ALA A 151 9.85 6.60 -7.15
CA ALA A 151 9.54 5.28 -7.70
C ALA A 151 8.25 5.32 -8.55
N MET A 152 7.24 6.05 -8.09
CA MET A 152 5.99 6.28 -8.84
C MET A 152 6.22 7.07 -10.13
N LEU A 153 7.01 8.15 -10.05
CA LEU A 153 7.38 8.98 -11.20
C LEU A 153 8.22 8.24 -12.25
N ILE A 154 9.04 7.27 -11.86
CA ILE A 154 9.72 6.36 -12.81
C ILE A 154 8.71 5.40 -13.41
N PHE A 155 7.92 4.73 -12.55
CA PHE A 155 7.07 3.62 -12.98
C PHE A 155 5.98 4.04 -13.96
N LEU A 156 5.42 5.24 -13.79
CA LEU A 156 4.39 5.79 -14.67
C LEU A 156 4.91 6.79 -15.69
N ASP A 157 6.23 6.87 -15.90
CA ASP A 157 6.88 7.84 -16.79
C ASP A 157 6.54 9.32 -16.45
N GLY A 158 6.19 9.60 -15.19
CA GLY A 158 5.87 10.94 -14.70
C GLY A 158 7.08 11.89 -14.76
N SER A 159 8.29 11.37 -14.52
CA SER A 159 9.54 12.16 -14.63
C SER A 159 9.86 12.61 -16.07
N LEU A 160 9.22 12.00 -17.07
CA LEU A 160 9.32 12.37 -18.48
C LEU A 160 8.20 13.33 -18.91
N SER A 161 7.22 13.61 -18.04
CA SER A 161 6.06 14.46 -18.32
C SER A 161 6.48 15.94 -18.36
N VAL A 162 6.35 16.56 -19.53
CA VAL A 162 6.66 17.98 -19.77
C VAL A 162 5.48 18.67 -20.45
N GLY A 163 5.40 19.99 -20.38
CA GLY A 163 4.25 20.75 -20.89
C GLY A 163 3.94 20.51 -22.38
N GLU A 164 4.97 20.30 -23.20
CA GLU A 164 4.80 19.97 -24.63
C GLU A 164 4.33 18.52 -24.86
N GLN A 165 4.57 17.63 -23.90
CA GLN A 165 4.23 16.21 -23.97
C GLN A 165 3.75 15.71 -22.60
N PRO A 166 2.54 16.09 -22.15
CA PRO A 166 1.99 15.64 -20.88
C PRO A 166 1.71 14.13 -20.89
N ASN A 167 1.95 13.48 -19.76
CA ASN A 167 1.73 12.04 -19.61
C ASN A 167 0.29 11.73 -19.18
N GLU A 168 -0.56 11.40 -20.16
CA GLU A 168 -1.96 11.02 -19.92
C GLU A 168 -2.12 9.69 -19.18
N ASN A 169 -1.13 8.79 -19.23
CA ASN A 169 -1.20 7.53 -18.50
C ASN A 169 -1.21 7.81 -16.99
N PHE A 170 -0.25 8.58 -16.48
CA PHE A 170 -0.23 8.88 -15.05
C PHE A 170 -1.48 9.64 -14.59
N GLY A 171 -1.93 10.63 -15.39
CA GLY A 171 -3.17 11.34 -15.07
C GLY A 171 -4.40 10.43 -14.98
N ARG A 172 -4.48 9.41 -15.84
CA ARG A 172 -5.53 8.40 -15.80
C ARG A 172 -5.42 7.49 -14.58
N GLU A 173 -4.24 6.90 -14.34
CA GLU A 173 -4.03 5.96 -13.23
C GLU A 173 -4.30 6.62 -11.87
N LEU A 174 -3.91 7.90 -11.72
CA LEU A 174 -4.17 8.67 -10.50
C LEU A 174 -5.67 8.75 -10.17
N MET A 175 -6.53 8.94 -11.19
CA MET A 175 -7.98 8.98 -11.00
C MET A 175 -8.59 7.58 -10.92
N GLU A 176 -8.25 6.69 -11.86
CA GLU A 176 -8.90 5.40 -12.05
C GLU A 176 -8.49 4.37 -11.00
N VAL A 177 -7.20 4.20 -10.76
CA VAL A 177 -6.68 3.08 -9.96
C VAL A 177 -6.47 3.51 -8.52
N TYR A 178 -6.02 4.75 -8.31
CA TYR A 178 -5.55 5.21 -7.02
C TYR A 178 -6.54 6.05 -6.21
N SER A 179 -7.63 6.59 -6.79
CA SER A 179 -8.48 7.53 -6.04
C SER A 179 -9.99 7.38 -6.23
N ILE A 180 -10.53 7.69 -7.41
CA ILE A 180 -11.97 7.86 -7.62
C ILE A 180 -12.61 6.70 -8.38
N GLY A 181 -11.84 5.87 -9.09
CA GLY A 181 -12.35 4.72 -9.83
C GLY A 181 -12.76 5.05 -11.28
N VAL A 182 -13.07 4.00 -12.02
CA VAL A 182 -13.59 4.06 -13.40
C VAL A 182 -14.94 4.80 -13.43
N GLU A 183 -15.28 5.41 -14.57
CA GLU A 183 -16.57 6.08 -14.83
C GLU A 183 -16.82 7.38 -14.04
N HIS A 184 -15.85 7.85 -13.26
CA HIS A 184 -15.95 9.08 -12.46
C HIS A 184 -15.23 10.29 -13.06
N TYR A 185 -14.67 10.15 -14.25
CA TYR A 185 -13.91 11.19 -14.94
C TYR A 185 -14.11 11.07 -16.46
N THR A 186 -13.71 12.10 -17.21
CA THR A 186 -13.73 12.14 -18.68
C THR A 186 -12.33 12.19 -19.27
N GLU A 187 -12.19 11.98 -20.57
CA GLU A 187 -10.90 12.17 -21.26
C GLU A 187 -10.36 13.62 -21.14
N ALA A 188 -11.25 14.61 -21.02
CA ALA A 188 -10.82 15.98 -20.78
C ALA A 188 -10.19 16.15 -19.39
N ASP A 189 -10.69 15.41 -18.40
CA ASP A 189 -10.12 15.38 -17.05
C ASP A 189 -8.74 14.70 -17.06
N VAL A 190 -8.57 13.63 -17.84
CA VAL A 190 -7.26 12.98 -18.01
C VAL A 190 -6.23 13.97 -18.56
N ALA A 191 -6.57 14.70 -19.62
CA ALA A 191 -5.69 15.71 -20.19
C ALA A 191 -5.43 16.88 -19.22
N ALA A 192 -6.39 17.21 -18.33
CA ALA A 192 -6.21 18.23 -17.32
C ALA A 192 -5.23 17.81 -16.23
N VAL A 193 -5.38 16.60 -15.68
CA VAL A 193 -4.45 16.04 -14.70
C VAL A 193 -3.06 15.85 -15.32
N ALA A 194 -2.98 15.30 -16.53
CA ALA A 194 -1.71 15.07 -17.22
C ALA A 194 -0.86 16.33 -17.35
N SER A 195 -1.50 17.44 -17.78
CA SER A 195 -0.90 18.77 -17.88
C SER A 195 -0.41 19.27 -16.51
N ALA A 196 -1.25 19.16 -15.48
CA ALA A 196 -0.94 19.59 -14.13
C ALA A 196 0.16 18.75 -13.42
N LEU A 197 0.37 17.49 -13.84
CA LEU A 197 1.43 16.62 -13.34
C LEU A 197 2.80 16.84 -14.04
N THR A 198 2.89 17.72 -15.04
CA THR A 198 4.17 17.99 -15.74
C THR A 198 5.19 18.67 -14.85
N GLY A 199 6.48 18.50 -15.16
CA GLY A 199 7.55 19.30 -14.57
C GLY A 199 8.31 18.66 -13.41
N TRP A 200 8.00 17.43 -13.03
CA TRP A 200 8.80 16.68 -12.05
C TRP A 200 9.98 15.97 -12.71
N GLU A 201 11.13 16.01 -12.05
CA GLU A 201 12.37 15.37 -12.50
C GLU A 201 13.01 14.59 -11.35
N ILE A 202 13.79 13.57 -11.68
CA ILE A 202 14.58 12.81 -10.71
C ILE A 202 16.04 13.12 -11.01
N PRO A 203 16.75 13.86 -10.14
CA PRO A 203 18.13 14.25 -10.40
C PRO A 203 19.03 13.01 -10.54
N GLU A 204 19.95 13.06 -11.49
CA GLU A 204 20.90 11.97 -11.70
C GLU A 204 21.81 11.79 -10.48
N GLY A 205 21.81 10.60 -9.89
CA GLY A 205 22.60 10.28 -8.69
C GLY A 205 21.95 10.69 -7.37
N ASP A 206 20.76 11.32 -7.37
CA ASP A 206 19.95 11.56 -6.18
C ASP A 206 18.72 10.64 -6.21
N THR A 207 18.75 9.59 -5.39
CA THR A 207 17.65 8.63 -5.25
C THR A 207 16.65 9.04 -4.15
N GLY A 208 16.87 10.20 -3.51
CA GLY A 208 16.15 10.61 -2.31
C GLY A 208 14.89 11.44 -2.58
N ALA A 209 14.90 12.32 -3.59
CA ALA A 209 13.78 13.22 -3.85
C ALA A 209 13.63 13.63 -5.32
N ALA A 210 12.37 13.72 -5.77
CA ALA A 210 12.04 14.37 -7.02
C ALA A 210 12.09 15.90 -6.86
N VAL A 211 12.44 16.60 -7.94
CA VAL A 211 12.51 18.05 -7.98
C VAL A 211 11.51 18.60 -8.99
N PHE A 212 10.83 19.68 -8.62
CA PHE A 212 9.91 20.37 -9.52
C PHE A 212 10.65 21.43 -10.36
N SER A 213 10.32 21.47 -11.63
CA SER A 213 10.98 22.26 -12.65
C SER A 213 9.93 23.08 -13.41
N ALA A 214 9.78 24.35 -13.00
CA ALA A 214 8.77 25.25 -13.57
C ALA A 214 8.92 25.48 -15.09
N TRP A 215 10.12 25.32 -15.66
CA TRP A 215 10.33 25.49 -17.10
C TRP A 215 9.79 24.30 -17.92
N ARG A 216 9.59 23.14 -17.29
CA ARG A 216 9.01 21.94 -17.90
C ARG A 216 7.51 21.83 -17.68
N HIS A 217 6.96 22.67 -16.81
CA HIS A 217 5.58 22.57 -16.38
C HIS A 217 4.64 23.36 -17.31
N ASP A 218 3.50 22.76 -17.64
CA ASP A 218 2.36 23.44 -18.25
C ASP A 218 1.45 24.00 -17.15
N ASP A 219 1.69 25.26 -16.78
CA ASP A 219 0.91 26.03 -15.79
C ASP A 219 -0.40 26.59 -16.38
N THR A 220 -0.87 26.08 -17.53
CA THR A 220 -2.10 26.58 -18.16
C THR A 220 -3.32 26.11 -17.35
N PRO A 221 -4.16 27.01 -16.80
CA PRO A 221 -5.31 26.60 -16.01
C PRO A 221 -6.34 25.82 -16.84
N ARG A 222 -6.77 24.69 -16.31
CA ARG A 222 -7.77 23.79 -16.90
C ARG A 222 -8.95 23.58 -15.97
N THR A 223 -9.98 22.93 -16.50
CA THR A 223 -11.11 22.45 -15.70
C THR A 223 -10.93 20.96 -15.48
N LEU A 224 -11.00 20.53 -14.23
CA LEU A 224 -10.90 19.15 -13.79
C LEU A 224 -12.14 18.83 -12.95
N LEU A 225 -12.88 17.78 -13.29
CA LEU A 225 -14.07 17.30 -12.56
C LEU A 225 -15.09 18.42 -12.28
N GLY A 226 -15.21 19.37 -13.22
CA GLY A 226 -16.10 20.53 -13.12
C GLY A 226 -15.54 21.73 -12.33
N VAL A 227 -14.34 21.63 -11.76
CA VAL A 227 -13.65 22.70 -11.04
C VAL A 227 -12.64 23.37 -11.97
N SER A 228 -12.77 24.68 -12.19
CA SER A 228 -11.83 25.47 -13.00
C SER A 228 -10.63 25.94 -12.19
N GLY A 229 -9.51 26.20 -12.87
CA GLY A 229 -8.31 26.78 -12.26
C GLY A 229 -7.27 25.77 -11.81
N VAL A 230 -7.42 24.49 -12.20
CA VAL A 230 -6.43 23.45 -11.93
C VAL A 230 -5.24 23.62 -12.87
N HIS A 231 -4.03 23.68 -12.32
CA HIS A 231 -2.82 23.97 -13.08
C HIS A 231 -1.61 23.16 -12.59
N ASP A 232 -1.62 22.64 -11.37
CA ASP A 232 -0.50 21.91 -10.77
C ASP A 232 -0.95 20.66 -10.00
N VAL A 233 0.02 19.92 -9.44
CA VAL A 233 -0.22 18.70 -8.65
C VAL A 233 -1.18 18.97 -7.48
N GLU A 234 -0.95 20.03 -6.71
CA GLU A 234 -1.73 20.32 -5.51
C GLU A 234 -3.18 20.66 -5.84
N THR A 235 -3.40 21.55 -6.82
CA THR A 235 -4.77 21.88 -7.26
C THR A 235 -5.48 20.71 -7.90
N SER A 236 -4.76 19.80 -8.56
CA SER A 236 -5.33 18.55 -9.09
C SER A 236 -5.75 17.61 -7.97
N LEU A 237 -4.88 17.41 -6.98
CA LEU A 237 -5.13 16.53 -5.85
C LEU A 237 -6.23 17.07 -4.95
N ASP A 238 -6.33 18.38 -4.74
CA ASP A 238 -7.44 18.97 -3.97
C ASP A 238 -8.80 18.68 -4.63
N VAL A 239 -8.88 18.76 -5.95
CA VAL A 239 -10.11 18.44 -6.69
C VAL A 239 -10.43 16.94 -6.63
N ILE A 240 -9.43 16.07 -6.80
CA ILE A 240 -9.61 14.61 -6.71
C ILE A 240 -10.00 14.19 -5.29
N LEU A 241 -9.34 14.74 -4.27
CA LEU A 241 -9.60 14.47 -2.86
C LEU A 241 -10.99 14.93 -2.42
N GLY A 242 -11.51 16.01 -3.03
CA GLY A 242 -12.87 16.49 -2.83
C GLY A 242 -13.96 15.72 -3.58
N HIS A 243 -13.61 14.74 -4.42
CA HIS A 243 -14.58 14.07 -5.28
C HIS A 243 -15.45 13.06 -4.48
N PRO A 244 -16.79 13.06 -4.64
CA PRO A 244 -17.70 12.25 -3.80
C PRO A 244 -17.54 10.73 -3.97
N ALA A 245 -16.91 10.26 -5.05
CA ALA A 245 -16.66 8.83 -5.25
C ALA A 245 -15.48 8.30 -4.40
N LEU A 246 -14.51 9.15 -4.04
CA LEU A 246 -13.27 8.74 -3.40
C LEU A 246 -13.49 7.98 -2.09
N PRO A 247 -14.33 8.47 -1.15
CA PRO A 247 -14.48 7.76 0.11
C PRO A 247 -15.05 6.34 -0.07
N GLY A 248 -15.99 6.18 -1.00
CA GLY A 248 -16.56 4.87 -1.34
C GLY A 248 -15.57 3.93 -2.01
N PHE A 249 -14.71 4.45 -2.88
CA PHE A 249 -13.68 3.67 -3.57
C PHE A 249 -12.67 3.08 -2.58
N ILE A 250 -12.08 3.91 -1.72
CA ILE A 250 -11.08 3.47 -0.73
C ILE A 250 -11.71 2.61 0.36
N ALA A 251 -12.87 3.00 0.90
CA ALA A 251 -13.60 2.20 1.88
C ALA A 251 -13.98 0.82 1.33
N GLY A 252 -14.39 0.74 0.06
CA GLY A 252 -14.69 -0.54 -0.60
C GLY A 252 -13.48 -1.46 -0.71
N LYS A 253 -12.31 -0.92 -1.09
CA LYS A 253 -11.05 -1.70 -1.17
C LYS A 253 -10.64 -2.23 0.21
N LEU A 254 -10.60 -1.38 1.23
CA LEU A 254 -10.26 -1.79 2.60
C LEU A 254 -11.29 -2.74 3.20
N ALA A 255 -12.59 -2.51 2.99
CA ALA A 255 -13.64 -3.39 3.46
C ALA A 255 -13.51 -4.79 2.86
N LYS A 256 -13.21 -4.90 1.57
CA LYS A 256 -12.94 -6.18 0.91
C LYS A 256 -11.72 -6.88 1.51
N ALA A 257 -10.64 -6.15 1.76
CA ALA A 257 -9.41 -6.71 2.35
C ALA A 257 -9.63 -7.24 3.78
N ILE A 258 -10.37 -6.50 4.61
CA ILE A 258 -10.59 -6.82 6.02
C ILE A 258 -11.72 -7.85 6.19
N LEU A 259 -12.89 -7.60 5.60
CA LEU A 259 -14.08 -8.44 5.78
C LEU A 259 -14.04 -9.71 4.88
N GLY A 260 -13.25 -9.70 3.81
CA GLY A 260 -13.11 -10.80 2.86
C GLY A 260 -14.01 -10.65 1.63
N ASN A 261 -13.88 -11.58 0.68
CA ASN A 261 -14.49 -11.45 -0.66
C ASN A 261 -16.02 -11.42 -0.67
N ASP A 262 -16.66 -12.12 0.26
CA ASP A 262 -18.13 -12.25 0.33
C ASP A 262 -18.74 -11.31 1.38
N PHE A 263 -18.15 -10.13 1.59
CA PHE A 263 -18.73 -9.12 2.47
C PHE A 263 -19.93 -8.42 1.83
N ASP A 264 -20.82 -7.88 2.66
CA ASP A 264 -21.98 -7.16 2.17
C ASP A 264 -21.57 -5.76 1.69
N VAL A 265 -21.52 -5.58 0.38
CA VAL A 265 -21.16 -4.31 -0.26
C VAL A 265 -22.11 -3.16 0.07
N ASN A 266 -23.32 -3.45 0.56
CA ASN A 266 -24.26 -2.42 1.01
C ASN A 266 -23.79 -1.72 2.29
N GLN A 267 -22.76 -2.22 2.97
CA GLN A 267 -22.12 -1.56 4.11
C GLN A 267 -21.11 -0.47 3.68
N VAL A 268 -20.65 -0.48 2.42
CA VAL A 268 -19.63 0.48 1.93
C VAL A 268 -20.06 1.95 2.10
N PRO A 269 -21.31 2.35 1.82
CA PRO A 269 -21.75 3.74 2.03
C PRO A 269 -21.59 4.23 3.48
N GLU A 270 -21.82 3.37 4.48
CA GLU A 270 -21.64 3.71 5.90
C GLU A 270 -20.15 3.92 6.24
N PHE A 271 -19.28 3.03 5.73
CA PHE A 271 -17.84 3.17 5.89
C PHE A 271 -17.29 4.41 5.20
N ALA A 272 -17.78 4.70 3.99
CA ALA A 272 -17.44 5.90 3.23
C ALA A 272 -17.85 7.17 3.96
N GLU A 273 -19.01 7.18 4.61
CA GLU A 273 -19.47 8.34 5.40
C GLU A 273 -18.57 8.58 6.62
N VAL A 274 -18.16 7.52 7.32
CA VAL A 274 -17.19 7.64 8.42
C VAL A 274 -15.87 8.21 7.89
N PHE A 275 -15.35 7.65 6.80
CA PHE A 275 -14.08 8.10 6.22
C PHE A 275 -14.12 9.58 5.80
N ALA A 276 -15.18 9.99 5.10
CA ALA A 276 -15.36 11.39 4.68
C ALA A 276 -15.53 12.34 5.88
N ARG A 277 -16.31 11.95 6.90
CA ARG A 277 -16.56 12.79 8.09
C ARG A 277 -15.31 12.97 8.95
N HIS A 278 -14.40 12.00 8.90
CA HIS A 278 -13.11 12.03 9.58
C HIS A 278 -11.98 12.52 8.66
N ASP A 279 -12.30 13.37 7.67
CA ASP A 279 -11.30 14.04 6.83
C ASP A 279 -10.33 13.09 6.14
N LEU A 280 -10.79 11.90 5.73
CA LEU A 280 -9.98 10.85 5.10
C LEU A 280 -8.88 10.25 6.01
N GLU A 281 -9.06 10.31 7.33
CA GLU A 281 -8.24 9.55 8.28
C GLU A 281 -8.48 8.03 8.15
N ILE A 282 -7.40 7.26 7.98
CA ILE A 282 -7.46 5.81 7.76
C ILE A 282 -7.85 5.08 9.04
N SER A 283 -7.33 5.48 10.21
CA SER A 283 -7.59 4.78 11.48
C SER A 283 -9.09 4.67 11.86
N PRO A 284 -9.92 5.73 11.77
CA PRO A 284 -11.37 5.63 11.95
C PRO A 284 -12.05 4.65 10.96
N LEU A 285 -11.63 4.66 9.69
CA LEU A 285 -12.16 3.75 8.66
C LEU A 285 -11.84 2.29 8.99
N ILE A 286 -10.59 1.97 9.34
CA ILE A 286 -10.20 0.62 9.78
C ILE A 286 -11.00 0.19 11.00
N THR A 287 -11.18 1.09 11.96
CA THR A 287 -11.92 0.82 13.20
C THR A 287 -13.36 0.42 12.91
N VAL A 288 -14.10 1.18 12.09
CA VAL A 288 -15.51 0.88 11.80
C VAL A 288 -15.67 -0.40 10.98
N ILE A 289 -14.77 -0.65 10.01
CA ILE A 289 -14.79 -1.88 9.21
C ILE A 289 -14.51 -3.10 10.11
N ALA A 290 -13.46 -3.04 10.94
CA ALA A 290 -13.09 -4.14 11.83
C ALA A 290 -14.21 -4.43 12.84
N GLN A 291 -14.83 -3.39 13.40
CA GLN A 291 -15.97 -3.53 14.30
C GLN A 291 -17.17 -4.21 13.62
N ALA A 292 -17.49 -3.83 12.38
CA ALA A 292 -18.55 -4.47 11.60
C ALA A 292 -18.30 -5.97 11.38
N GLY A 293 -17.04 -6.41 11.28
CA GLY A 293 -16.67 -7.82 11.24
C GLY A 293 -16.73 -8.53 12.60
N LEU A 294 -16.33 -7.84 13.68
CA LEU A 294 -16.38 -8.37 15.04
C LEU A 294 -17.83 -8.60 15.54
N ASP A 295 -18.77 -7.78 15.09
CA ASP A 295 -20.19 -7.89 15.44
C ASP A 295 -20.92 -9.04 14.74
N LYS A 296 -20.34 -9.60 13.67
CA LYS A 296 -20.91 -10.76 12.97
C LYS A 296 -20.69 -12.05 13.77
N THR A 297 -21.74 -12.88 13.82
CA THR A 297 -21.69 -14.24 14.35
C THR A 297 -21.19 -15.25 13.33
N ASN A 298 -21.46 -15.02 12.05
CA ASN A 298 -20.94 -15.80 10.93
C ASN A 298 -20.09 -14.89 10.02
N ARG A 299 -18.80 -15.16 9.94
CA ARG A 299 -17.82 -14.33 9.22
C ARG A 299 -17.42 -15.02 7.93
N SER A 300 -17.28 -14.24 6.85
CA SER A 300 -16.83 -14.74 5.56
C SER A 300 -15.43 -15.35 5.67
N SER A 301 -15.10 -16.33 4.83
CA SER A 301 -13.74 -16.85 4.75
C SER A 301 -12.78 -15.81 4.17
N LEU A 302 -11.50 -15.90 4.51
CA LEU A 302 -10.44 -15.13 3.85
C LEU A 302 -9.68 -16.07 2.93
N VAL A 303 -9.67 -15.77 1.64
CA VAL A 303 -8.70 -16.37 0.73
C VAL A 303 -7.38 -15.60 0.92
N ARG A 304 -6.34 -16.28 1.41
CA ARG A 304 -5.02 -15.67 1.58
C ARG A 304 -4.26 -15.70 0.27
N HIS A 305 -3.68 -14.55 -0.10
CA HIS A 305 -2.69 -14.49 -1.16
C HIS A 305 -1.34 -15.10 -0.69
N PRO A 306 -0.41 -15.45 -1.60
CA PRO A 306 0.82 -16.19 -1.27
C PRO A 306 1.65 -15.62 -0.12
N VAL A 307 1.90 -14.31 -0.08
CA VAL A 307 2.64 -13.66 1.04
C VAL A 307 1.93 -13.89 2.38
N SER A 308 0.63 -13.56 2.44
CA SER A 308 -0.14 -13.70 3.68
C SER A 308 -0.27 -15.15 4.13
N TRP A 309 -0.32 -16.09 3.17
CA TRP A 309 -0.31 -17.52 3.47
C TRP A 309 1.04 -18.00 4.03
N LEU A 310 2.15 -17.63 3.37
CA LEU A 310 3.50 -18.03 3.78
C LEU A 310 3.81 -17.54 5.20
N ILE A 311 3.65 -16.23 5.44
CA ILE A 311 3.93 -15.63 6.74
C ILE A 311 3.06 -16.29 7.82
N ASN A 312 1.76 -16.47 7.56
CA ASN A 312 0.87 -17.13 8.52
C ASN A 312 1.28 -18.58 8.83
N ALA A 313 1.68 -19.35 7.81
CA ALA A 313 2.12 -20.72 7.96
C ALA A 313 3.40 -20.81 8.81
N LEU A 314 4.39 -19.94 8.55
CA LEU A 314 5.62 -19.84 9.34
C LEU A 314 5.30 -19.49 10.80
N LYS A 315 4.48 -18.46 11.05
CA LYS A 315 4.10 -18.07 12.42
C LYS A 315 3.38 -19.19 13.17
N THR A 316 2.39 -19.82 12.55
CA THR A 316 1.53 -20.80 13.23
C THR A 316 2.25 -22.14 13.48
N THR A 317 3.13 -22.55 12.57
CA THR A 317 3.84 -23.84 12.69
C THR A 317 5.18 -23.74 13.40
N GLY A 318 5.77 -22.55 13.46
CA GLY A 318 7.15 -22.35 13.91
C GLY A 318 8.20 -22.89 12.93
N ALA A 319 7.81 -23.25 11.71
CA ALA A 319 8.74 -23.66 10.67
C ALA A 319 9.69 -22.50 10.32
N GLN A 320 10.93 -22.85 10.01
CA GLN A 320 11.97 -21.91 9.61
C GLN A 320 12.36 -22.21 8.18
N LEU A 321 12.29 -21.20 7.31
CA LEU A 321 12.72 -21.28 5.91
C LEU A 321 13.83 -20.27 5.66
N SER A 322 14.82 -20.66 4.86
CA SER A 322 15.84 -19.73 4.38
C SER A 322 15.20 -18.61 3.54
N PHE A 323 15.86 -17.47 3.43
CA PHE A 323 15.43 -16.40 2.53
C PHE A 323 15.28 -16.90 1.08
N ASP A 324 16.20 -17.75 0.62
CA ASP A 324 16.17 -18.34 -0.71
C ASP A 324 14.89 -19.16 -0.94
N ASP A 325 14.51 -20.00 0.03
CA ASP A 325 13.28 -20.81 -0.07
C ASP A 325 12.02 -19.94 -0.06
N GLN A 326 11.97 -18.92 0.80
CA GLN A 326 10.85 -17.98 0.88
C GLN A 326 10.71 -17.19 -0.43
N SER A 327 11.81 -16.61 -0.92
CA SER A 327 11.82 -15.83 -2.15
C SER A 327 11.49 -16.69 -3.37
N HIS A 328 11.96 -17.94 -3.42
CA HIS A 328 11.63 -18.89 -4.47
C HIS A 328 10.14 -19.22 -4.49
N PHE A 329 9.53 -19.51 -3.33
CA PHE A 329 8.10 -19.75 -3.21
C PHE A 329 7.28 -18.55 -3.69
N LEU A 330 7.63 -17.34 -3.26
CA LEU A 330 6.88 -16.13 -3.61
C LEU A 330 7.00 -15.77 -5.10
N ARG A 331 8.19 -15.96 -5.68
CA ARG A 331 8.43 -15.76 -7.11
C ARG A 331 7.65 -16.76 -7.96
N THR A 332 7.68 -18.04 -7.61
CA THR A 332 6.94 -19.10 -8.34
C THR A 332 5.43 -18.99 -8.15
N SER A 333 4.98 -18.36 -7.07
CA SER A 333 3.57 -18.01 -6.83
C SER A 333 3.15 -16.69 -7.48
N ASN A 334 4.01 -16.03 -8.27
CA ASN A 334 3.76 -14.74 -8.91
C ASN A 334 3.29 -13.64 -7.92
N MET A 335 3.91 -13.60 -6.74
CA MET A 335 3.64 -12.59 -5.71
C MET A 335 4.90 -12.28 -4.90
N LEU A 336 5.97 -11.84 -5.58
CA LEU A 336 7.18 -11.37 -4.91
C LEU A 336 6.97 -9.91 -4.45
N PRO A 337 7.11 -9.58 -3.15
CA PRO A 337 7.04 -8.20 -2.67
C PRO A 337 7.99 -7.28 -3.44
N GLY A 338 7.54 -6.06 -3.74
CA GLY A 338 8.28 -5.11 -4.59
C GLY A 338 8.22 -5.39 -6.09
N GLN A 339 7.45 -6.39 -6.54
CA GLN A 339 7.33 -6.75 -7.95
C GLN A 339 5.88 -7.07 -8.38
N PRO A 340 4.92 -6.14 -8.18
CA PRO A 340 3.59 -6.28 -8.77
C PRO A 340 3.69 -6.34 -10.31
N PRO A 341 2.80 -7.11 -10.98
CA PRO A 341 2.86 -7.33 -12.43
C PRO A 341 2.41 -6.13 -13.27
N HIS A 342 1.61 -5.21 -12.72
CA HIS A 342 1.09 -4.02 -13.40
C HIS A 342 0.61 -2.96 -12.40
N VAL A 343 0.22 -1.78 -12.91
CA VAL A 343 -0.28 -0.61 -12.15
C VAL A 343 -1.42 -0.91 -11.18
N GLY A 344 -2.26 -1.91 -11.49
CA GLY A 344 -3.36 -2.33 -10.62
C GLY A 344 -2.98 -3.26 -9.45
N GLY A 345 -1.68 -3.50 -9.20
CA GLY A 345 -1.22 -4.39 -8.14
C GLY A 345 -1.13 -5.87 -8.52
N PHE A 346 -1.15 -6.73 -7.51
CA PHE A 346 -1.15 -8.18 -7.65
C PHE A 346 -2.55 -8.73 -8.02
N PRO A 347 -2.62 -9.94 -8.59
CA PRO A 347 -3.88 -10.66 -8.78
C PRO A 347 -4.73 -10.73 -7.51
N ALA A 348 -6.05 -10.77 -7.67
CA ALA A 348 -6.93 -10.92 -6.53
C ALA A 348 -6.69 -12.28 -5.85
N PRO A 349 -6.86 -12.41 -4.51
CA PRO A 349 -6.53 -13.64 -3.79
C PRO A 349 -7.18 -14.92 -4.36
N LYS A 350 -8.40 -14.81 -4.88
CA LYS A 350 -9.13 -15.93 -5.49
C LYS A 350 -8.48 -16.45 -6.78
N ASP A 351 -7.74 -15.60 -7.50
CA ASP A 351 -7.17 -15.96 -8.78
C ASP A 351 -6.01 -16.94 -8.56
N TYR A 352 -5.26 -16.82 -7.46
CA TYR A 352 -4.21 -17.77 -7.05
C TYR A 352 -4.72 -19.20 -6.75
N LEU A 353 -6.03 -19.39 -6.57
CA LEU A 353 -6.63 -20.72 -6.42
C LEU A 353 -7.03 -21.36 -7.76
N SER A 354 -6.90 -20.63 -8.87
CA SER A 354 -7.24 -21.13 -10.20
C SER A 354 -6.07 -21.90 -10.82
N ALA A 355 -6.38 -22.95 -11.58
CA ALA A 355 -5.39 -23.79 -12.25
C ALA A 355 -4.57 -23.05 -13.34
N SER A 356 -4.98 -21.83 -13.71
CA SER A 356 -4.32 -21.00 -14.73
C SER A 356 -3.22 -20.09 -14.18
N CYS A 357 -3.02 -20.02 -12.86
CA CYS A 357 -2.05 -19.09 -12.26
C CYS A 357 -0.61 -19.60 -12.19
N THR A 358 -0.34 -20.82 -12.66
CA THR A 358 1.01 -21.42 -12.71
C THR A 358 1.47 -21.73 -14.13
N ALA A 359 0.90 -21.07 -15.15
CA ALA A 359 1.24 -21.30 -16.56
C ALA A 359 2.21 -20.25 -17.09
#